data_AF-A0A7Z9VCX9-F1
#
_entry.id   AF-A0A7Z9VCX9-F1
#
_cell.length_a   1.000
_cell.length_b   1.000
_cell.length_c   1.000
_cell.angle_alpha   90.00
_cell.angle_beta   90.00
_cell.angle_gamma   90.00
#
_symmetry.space_group_name_H-M   'P 1'
#
loop_
_entity.id
_entity.type
_entity.pdbx_description
1 polymer ?
#
loop_
_entity_poly.entity_id
_entity_poly.type
_entity_poly.pdbx_seq_one_letter_code
_entity_poly.pdbx_strand_id
1 'polypeptide(L)'
;DLVVLVWIATIAARALMTYAIGGTDRAIRDSYPRSWLHVIHWGGLKGTVPVALALGIGEMEFLSDSAPRMQAIVAGVVMLSMLIQGTTLKPLLIRLKIVRPREARRRWERHQARAIAVETAIEELGDAAASTEVDPARIESLRNRLLHTRDSIHDNLRQVLEDHPEFAAEQIRDVVIRLLHRQRIAVEDAYREGILSDEALRDVQGEIDQLLLEEFPDPVPGGLGEEETP
;
A
#
# COMPACT_ATOMS: atom_id res chain seq x y z
N ASP A 1 15.02 -34.84 -11.11
CA ASP A 1 16.02 -34.03 -11.85
C ASP A 1 15.42 -33.21 -12.99
N LEU A 2 14.77 -33.84 -13.99
CA LEU A 2 14.26 -33.13 -15.18
C LEU A 2 13.29 -31.97 -14.86
N VAL A 3 12.40 -32.14 -13.87
CA VAL A 3 11.47 -31.09 -13.43
C VAL A 3 12.18 -29.82 -12.97
N VAL A 4 13.24 -29.97 -12.17
CA VAL A 4 14.02 -28.83 -11.64
C VAL A 4 14.78 -28.14 -12.78
N LEU A 5 15.35 -28.92 -13.70
CA LEU A 5 16.04 -28.37 -14.87
C LEU A 5 15.09 -27.57 -15.77
N VAL A 6 13.92 -28.11 -16.08
CA VAL A 6 12.88 -27.43 -16.87
C VAL A 6 12.39 -26.17 -16.13
N TRP A 7 12.22 -26.25 -14.80
CA TRP A 7 11.84 -25.10 -13.97
C TRP A 7 12.88 -23.97 -14.05
N ILE A 8 14.18 -24.27 -13.89
CA ILE A 8 15.26 -23.30 -14.00
C ILE A 8 15.30 -22.69 -15.41
N ALA A 9 15.22 -23.52 -16.46
CA ALA A 9 15.23 -23.05 -17.84
C ALA A 9 14.05 -22.11 -18.13
N THR A 10 12.87 -22.42 -17.61
CA THR A 10 11.67 -21.59 -17.76
C THR A 10 11.82 -20.24 -17.07
N ILE A 11 12.40 -20.21 -15.87
CA ILE A 11 12.69 -18.96 -15.15
C ILE A 11 13.73 -18.13 -15.91
N ALA A 12 14.81 -18.75 -16.38
CA ALA A 12 15.86 -18.06 -17.13
C ALA A 12 15.33 -17.44 -18.42
N ALA A 13 14.54 -18.20 -19.20
CA ALA A 13 13.90 -17.70 -20.43
C ALA A 13 12.97 -16.52 -20.13
N ARG A 14 12.18 -16.60 -19.05
CA ARG A 14 11.33 -15.50 -18.62
C ARG A 14 12.13 -14.29 -18.18
N ALA A 15 13.21 -14.48 -17.43
CA ALA A 15 14.08 -13.39 -17.00
C ALA A 15 14.61 -12.65 -18.24
N LEU A 16 15.15 -13.39 -19.20
CA LEU A 16 15.63 -12.81 -20.45
C LEU A 16 14.56 -11.95 -21.12
N MET A 17 13.33 -12.46 -21.27
CA MET A 17 12.24 -11.72 -21.89
C MET A 17 11.82 -10.47 -21.09
N THR A 18 11.62 -10.61 -19.77
CA THR A 18 11.16 -9.51 -18.91
C THR A 18 12.20 -8.40 -18.81
N TYR A 19 13.48 -8.73 -18.63
CA TYR A 19 14.55 -7.73 -18.56
C TYR A 19 14.91 -7.15 -19.92
N ALA A 20 14.79 -7.91 -21.01
CA ALA A 20 14.98 -7.36 -22.36
C ALA A 20 13.91 -6.32 -22.69
N ILE A 21 12.63 -6.65 -22.51
CA ILE A 21 11.53 -5.73 -22.83
C ILE A 21 11.46 -4.59 -21.81
N GLY A 22 11.34 -4.92 -20.52
CA GLY A 22 11.19 -3.92 -19.47
C GLY A 22 12.45 -3.08 -19.26
N GLY A 23 13.64 -3.66 -19.45
CA GLY A 23 14.89 -2.90 -19.42
C GLY A 23 15.01 -1.91 -20.58
N THR A 24 14.56 -2.29 -21.78
CA THR A 24 14.55 -1.39 -22.95
C THR A 24 13.53 -0.27 -22.75
N ASP A 25 12.30 -0.58 -22.31
CA ASP A 25 11.26 0.41 -22.05
C ASP A 25 11.70 1.41 -20.97
N ARG A 26 12.31 0.93 -19.88
CA ARG A 26 12.91 1.79 -18.87
C ARG A 26 14.02 2.68 -19.44
N ALA A 27 14.90 2.15 -20.29
CA ALA A 27 15.99 2.93 -20.88
C ALA A 27 15.48 4.08 -21.77
N ILE A 28 14.27 3.96 -22.32
CA ILE A 28 13.66 4.96 -23.19
C ILE A 28 12.80 5.95 -22.41
N ARG A 29 12.04 5.50 -21.40
CA ARG A 29 11.00 6.30 -20.74
C ARG A 29 11.22 6.60 -19.26
N ASP A 30 12.22 5.97 -18.64
CA ASP A 30 12.56 5.99 -17.19
C ASP A 30 11.36 5.99 -16.23
N SER A 31 10.27 5.32 -16.62
CA SER A 31 8.97 5.50 -15.98
C SER A 31 8.78 4.72 -14.66
N TYR A 32 9.68 3.81 -14.28
CA TYR A 32 9.53 3.03 -13.05
C TYR A 32 10.87 2.51 -12.47
N PRO A 33 10.97 2.32 -11.14
CA PRO A 33 12.17 1.78 -10.47
C PRO A 33 12.57 0.39 -10.96
N ARG A 34 13.89 0.09 -11.04
CA ARG A 34 14.39 -1.25 -11.44
C ARG A 34 13.85 -2.38 -10.55
N SER A 35 13.51 -2.07 -9.30
CA SER A 35 12.90 -3.01 -8.36
C SER A 35 11.59 -3.62 -8.89
N TRP A 36 10.84 -2.89 -9.72
CA TRP A 36 9.61 -3.39 -10.35
C TRP A 36 9.85 -4.49 -11.39
N LEU A 37 10.98 -4.48 -12.11
CA LEU A 37 11.32 -5.55 -13.06
C LEU A 37 11.45 -6.89 -12.33
N HIS A 38 12.04 -6.87 -11.13
CA HIS A 38 12.15 -8.06 -10.28
C HIS A 38 10.77 -8.55 -9.85
N VAL A 39 9.86 -7.65 -9.50
CA VAL A 39 8.48 -8.01 -9.11
C VAL A 39 7.68 -8.55 -10.29
N ILE A 40 7.76 -7.93 -11.46
CA ILE A 40 7.07 -8.40 -12.67
C ILE A 40 7.57 -9.79 -13.06
N HIS A 41 8.89 -10.00 -12.99
CA HIS A 41 9.49 -11.30 -13.28
C HIS A 41 9.05 -12.39 -12.28
N TRP A 42 9.03 -12.07 -10.98
CA TRP A 42 8.75 -13.03 -9.91
C TRP A 42 7.26 -13.21 -9.58
N GLY A 43 6.42 -12.23 -9.92
CA GLY A 43 5.00 -12.18 -9.59
C GLY A 43 4.07 -12.86 -10.60
N GLY A 44 4.58 -13.30 -11.76
CA GLY A 44 3.79 -13.94 -12.81
C GLY A 44 3.35 -15.38 -12.52
N LEU A 45 2.54 -15.60 -11.47
CA LEU A 45 1.88 -16.89 -11.19
C LEU A 45 0.75 -17.13 -12.22
N LYS A 46 1.05 -17.74 -13.36
CA LYS A 46 0.04 -18.29 -14.29
C LYS A 46 0.27 -19.79 -14.47
N GLY A 47 -0.29 -20.59 -13.55
CA GLY A 47 -0.18 -22.05 -13.58
C GLY A 47 -1.27 -22.77 -14.36
N THR A 48 -2.38 -22.11 -14.69
CA THR A 48 -3.58 -22.75 -15.25
C THR A 48 -3.45 -23.09 -16.73
N VAL A 49 -2.94 -22.15 -17.54
CA VAL A 49 -2.81 -22.33 -18.99
C VAL A 49 -1.85 -23.48 -19.37
N PRO A 50 -0.65 -23.60 -18.77
CA PRO A 50 0.25 -24.72 -19.10
C PRO A 50 -0.33 -26.08 -18.71
N VAL A 51 -1.07 -26.16 -17.59
CA VAL A 51 -1.71 -27.40 -17.15
C VAL A 51 -2.83 -27.81 -18.11
N ALA A 52 -3.67 -26.86 -18.52
CA ALA A 52 -4.71 -27.11 -19.51
C ALA A 52 -4.12 -27.62 -20.85
N LEU A 53 -3.05 -26.99 -21.33
CA LEU A 53 -2.33 -27.44 -22.53
C LEU A 53 -1.73 -28.84 -22.36
N ALA A 54 -1.13 -29.13 -21.21
CA ALA A 54 -0.55 -30.44 -20.94
C ALA A 54 -1.59 -31.56 -20.90
N LEU A 55 -2.79 -31.29 -20.36
CA LEU A 55 -3.90 -32.24 -20.38
C LEU A 55 -4.40 -32.46 -21.81
N GLY A 56 -4.50 -31.40 -22.63
CA GLY A 56 -4.87 -31.50 -24.05
C GLY A 56 -3.89 -32.30 -24.90
N ILE A 57 -2.60 -32.43 -24.52
CA ILE A 57 -1.64 -33.30 -25.20
C ILE A 57 -2.02 -34.79 -25.08
N GLY A 58 -2.70 -35.18 -23.99
CA GLY A 58 -3.17 -36.56 -23.80
C GLY A 58 -4.27 -36.98 -24.78
N GLU A 59 -4.95 -36.00 -25.39
CA GLU A 59 -6.01 -36.23 -26.38
C GLU A 59 -5.45 -36.41 -27.81
N MET A 60 -4.14 -36.21 -27.99
CA MET A 60 -3.47 -36.33 -29.28
C MET A 60 -2.91 -37.74 -29.49
N GLU A 61 -3.49 -38.47 -30.44
CA GLU A 61 -3.18 -39.88 -30.72
C GLU A 61 -1.68 -40.14 -30.98
N PHE A 62 -0.99 -39.19 -31.62
CA PHE A 62 0.44 -39.25 -31.97
C PHE A 62 1.42 -38.97 -30.82
N LEU A 63 0.95 -38.46 -29.66
CA LEU A 63 1.79 -38.19 -28.47
C LEU A 63 1.40 -39.03 -27.26
N SER A 64 0.46 -39.96 -27.42
CA SER A 64 -0.13 -40.79 -26.37
C SER A 64 0.91 -41.48 -25.47
N ASP A 65 2.01 -42.00 -26.03
CA ASP A 65 3.09 -42.65 -25.26
C ASP A 65 3.91 -41.68 -24.38
N SER A 66 4.06 -40.41 -24.80
CA SER A 66 4.86 -39.41 -24.09
C SER A 66 4.03 -38.44 -23.25
N ALA A 67 2.71 -38.38 -23.47
CA ALA A 67 1.79 -37.47 -22.82
C ALA A 67 1.80 -37.59 -21.27
N PRO A 68 1.76 -38.78 -20.66
CA PRO A 68 1.75 -38.91 -19.19
C PRO A 68 3.03 -38.33 -18.57
N ARG A 69 4.17 -38.51 -19.23
CA ARG A 69 5.47 -37.99 -18.77
C ARG A 69 5.53 -36.48 -18.87
N MET A 70 5.05 -35.90 -19.98
CA MET A 70 4.99 -34.45 -20.16
C MET A 70 4.02 -33.81 -19.15
N GLN A 71 2.84 -34.40 -18.96
CA GLN A 71 1.85 -33.96 -17.97
C GLN A 71 2.44 -33.93 -16.55
N ALA A 72 3.13 -35.00 -16.14
CA ALA A 72 3.79 -35.06 -14.84
C ALA A 72 4.87 -33.99 -14.68
N ILE A 73 5.66 -33.71 -15.73
CA ILE A 73 6.67 -32.66 -15.70
C ILE A 73 6.03 -31.28 -15.58
N VAL A 74 5.01 -30.98 -16.41
CA VAL A 74 4.32 -29.67 -16.37
C VAL A 74 3.66 -29.46 -15.02
N ALA A 75 2.92 -30.46 -14.51
CA ALA A 75 2.31 -30.39 -13.19
C ALA A 75 3.35 -30.15 -12.09
N GLY A 76 4.47 -30.88 -12.12
CA GLY A 76 5.57 -30.71 -11.17
C GLY A 76 6.21 -29.32 -11.24
N VAL A 77 6.47 -28.80 -12.44
CA VAL A 77 7.06 -27.46 -12.64
C VAL A 77 6.12 -26.38 -12.15
N VAL A 78 4.82 -26.49 -12.44
CA VAL A 78 3.80 -25.52 -12.01
C VAL A 78 3.62 -25.54 -10.50
N MET A 79 3.51 -26.72 -9.89
CA MET A 79 3.37 -26.88 -8.44
C MET A 79 4.59 -26.33 -7.70
N LEU A 80 5.81 -26.66 -8.18
CA LEU A 80 7.05 -26.14 -7.63
C LEU A 80 7.13 -24.61 -7.76
N SER A 81 6.74 -24.06 -8.91
CA SER A 81 6.69 -22.62 -9.13
C SER A 81 5.71 -21.94 -8.18
N MET A 82 4.50 -22.47 -8.00
CA MET A 82 3.52 -21.90 -7.08
C MET A 82 4.00 -21.95 -5.63
N LEU A 83 4.62 -23.05 -5.20
CA LEU A 83 5.13 -23.18 -3.84
C LEU A 83 6.27 -22.18 -3.58
N ILE A 84 7.26 -22.12 -4.47
CA ILE A 84 8.42 -21.24 -4.32
C ILE A 84 7.98 -19.79 -4.50
N GLN A 85 7.39 -19.42 -5.64
CA GLN A 85 7.02 -18.04 -5.95
C GLN A 85 5.92 -17.52 -5.02
N GLY A 86 4.93 -18.35 -4.69
CA GLY A 86 3.85 -17.97 -3.77
C GLY A 86 4.35 -17.64 -2.36
N THR A 87 5.35 -18.36 -1.86
CA THR A 87 5.94 -18.09 -0.53
C THR A 87 7.03 -17.02 -0.55
N THR A 88 7.79 -16.91 -1.64
CA THR A 88 8.94 -15.99 -1.75
C THR A 88 8.58 -14.60 -2.29
N LEU A 89 7.40 -14.41 -2.89
CA LEU A 89 7.00 -13.10 -3.41
C LEU A 89 6.89 -12.04 -2.31
N LYS A 90 6.27 -12.38 -1.17
CA LYS A 90 6.13 -11.45 -0.03
C LYS A 90 7.49 -11.00 0.54
N PRO A 91 8.43 -11.89 0.92
CA PRO A 91 9.74 -11.46 1.42
C PRO A 91 10.55 -10.73 0.35
N LEU A 92 10.40 -11.07 -0.94
CA LEU A 92 11.03 -10.35 -2.04
C LEU A 92 10.52 -8.90 -2.11
N LEU A 93 9.21 -8.68 -2.03
CA LEU A 93 8.59 -7.34 -2.00
C LEU A 93 9.07 -6.49 -0.82
N ILE A 94 9.23 -7.11 0.36
CA ILE A 94 9.77 -6.45 1.56
C ILE A 94 11.24 -6.08 1.35
N ARG A 95 12.07 -7.00 0.82
CA ARG A 95 13.50 -6.75 0.55
C ARG A 95 13.71 -5.66 -0.49
N LEU A 96 12.82 -5.56 -1.48
CA LEU A 96 12.83 -4.52 -2.51
C LEU A 96 12.22 -3.19 -2.01
N LYS A 97 11.79 -3.10 -0.75
CA LYS A 97 11.13 -1.93 -0.13
C LYS A 97 9.86 -1.48 -0.85
N ILE A 98 9.23 -2.37 -1.62
CA ILE A 98 8.01 -2.10 -2.37
C ILE A 98 6.79 -2.26 -1.46
N VAL A 99 6.81 -3.25 -0.56
CA VAL A 99 5.81 -3.43 0.50
C VAL A 99 6.48 -3.17 1.84
N ARG A 100 6.02 -2.14 2.53
CA ARG A 100 6.67 -1.60 3.73
C ARG A 100 6.25 -2.34 5.01
N PRO A 101 7.07 -2.30 6.08
CA PRO A 101 6.89 -3.16 7.24
C PRO A 101 5.59 -2.86 7.99
N ARG A 102 4.70 -3.86 8.10
CA ARG A 102 3.49 -3.78 8.94
C ARG A 102 3.78 -3.40 10.40
N GLU A 103 5.00 -3.62 10.87
CA GLU A 103 5.38 -3.38 12.27
C GLU A 103 5.51 -1.90 12.62
N ALA A 104 6.10 -1.07 11.74
CA ALA A 104 6.19 0.37 11.96
C ALA A 104 4.80 1.01 11.95
N ARG A 105 3.99 0.69 10.93
CA ARG A 105 2.58 1.11 10.83
C ARG A 105 1.77 0.68 12.06
N ARG A 106 1.91 -0.58 12.49
CA ARG A 106 1.18 -1.09 13.67
C ARG A 106 1.65 -0.44 14.98
N ARG A 107 2.94 -0.11 15.13
CA ARG A 107 3.44 0.65 16.29
C ARG A 107 2.87 2.07 16.28
N TRP A 108 2.92 2.75 15.14
CA TRP A 108 2.32 4.07 14.94
C TRP A 108 0.83 4.07 15.30
N GLU A 109 0.03 3.17 14.74
CA GLU A 109 -1.42 3.09 14.99
C GLU A 109 -1.75 2.90 16.47
N ARG A 110 -0.95 2.11 17.20
CA ARG A 110 -1.15 1.95 18.66
C ARG A 110 -0.88 3.25 19.42
N HIS A 111 0.16 3.99 19.05
CA HIS A 111 0.46 5.27 19.69
C HIS A 111 -0.58 6.33 19.30
N GLN A 112 -1.02 6.35 18.04
CA GLN A 112 -2.09 7.23 17.57
C GLN A 112 -3.42 6.97 18.28
N ALA A 113 -3.82 5.71 18.44
CA ALA A 113 -5.03 5.36 19.18
C ALA A 113 -4.98 5.80 20.66
N ARG A 114 -3.80 5.70 21.28
CA ARG A 114 -3.58 6.21 22.65
C ARG A 114 -3.60 7.73 22.71
N ALA A 115 -3.05 8.42 21.70
CA ALA A 115 -3.09 9.88 21.61
C ALA A 115 -4.55 10.35 21.60
N ILE A 116 -5.38 9.79 20.71
CA ILE A 116 -6.81 10.11 20.63
C ILE A 116 -7.50 9.91 21.98
N ALA A 117 -7.30 8.76 22.63
CA ALA A 117 -7.93 8.48 23.92
C ALA A 117 -7.49 9.47 25.03
N VAL A 118 -6.22 9.87 25.04
CA VAL A 118 -5.70 10.84 26.02
C VAL A 118 -6.18 12.26 25.71
N GLU A 119 -6.23 12.65 24.44
CA GLU A 119 -6.76 13.96 24.01
C GLU A 119 -8.23 14.09 24.40
N THR A 120 -9.07 13.09 24.09
CA THR A 120 -10.47 13.05 24.52
C THR A 120 -10.60 13.12 26.04
N ALA A 121 -9.77 12.38 26.78
CA ALA A 121 -9.79 12.44 28.24
C ALA A 121 -9.40 13.82 28.79
N ILE A 122 -8.49 14.54 28.13
CA ILE A 122 -8.10 15.91 28.52
C ILE A 122 -9.21 16.91 28.22
N GLU A 123 -9.89 16.77 27.08
CA GLU A 123 -11.04 17.60 26.70
C GLU A 123 -12.19 17.45 27.70
N GLU A 124 -12.60 16.21 27.99
CA GLU A 124 -13.69 15.91 28.93
C GLU A 124 -13.34 16.25 30.38
N LEU A 125 -12.05 16.26 30.74
CA LEU A 125 -11.62 16.65 32.08
C LEU A 125 -11.98 18.10 32.41
N GLY A 126 -12.08 18.97 31.40
CA GLY A 126 -12.55 20.36 31.58
C GLY A 126 -13.98 20.42 32.10
N ASP A 127 -14.86 19.59 31.55
CA ASP A 127 -16.27 19.52 31.97
C ASP A 127 -16.42 18.89 33.35
N ALA A 128 -15.63 17.85 33.64
CA ALA A 128 -15.57 17.22 34.96
C ALA A 128 -15.00 18.15 36.04
N ALA A 129 -14.13 19.10 35.67
CA ALA A 129 -13.61 20.12 36.58
C ALA A 129 -14.67 21.18 36.95
N ALA A 130 -15.63 21.41 36.06
CA ALA A 130 -16.73 22.34 36.27
C ALA A 130 -17.84 21.74 37.15
N SER A 131 -17.96 20.41 37.24
CA SER A 131 -18.89 19.76 38.17
C SER A 131 -18.27 19.71 39.59
N THR A 132 -18.98 20.24 40.59
CA THR A 132 -18.52 20.29 42.00
C THR A 132 -18.42 18.90 42.67
N GLU A 133 -18.50 17.81 41.91
CA GLU A 133 -18.54 16.43 42.41
C GLU A 133 -17.16 15.91 42.84
N VAL A 134 -16.08 16.50 42.33
CA VAL A 134 -14.71 16.02 42.55
C VAL A 134 -13.81 17.12 43.09
N ASP A 135 -12.96 16.76 44.05
CA ASP A 135 -11.94 17.64 44.64
C ASP A 135 -11.02 18.24 43.55
N PRO A 136 -10.95 19.58 43.41
CA PRO A 136 -10.11 20.25 42.41
C PRO A 136 -8.64 19.81 42.42
N ALA A 137 -8.08 19.48 43.60
CA ALA A 137 -6.71 19.03 43.70
C ALA A 137 -6.48 17.66 43.02
N ARG A 138 -7.50 16.78 43.04
CA ARG A 138 -7.43 15.47 42.36
C ARG A 138 -7.55 15.61 40.85
N ILE A 139 -8.41 16.52 40.39
CA ILE A 139 -8.58 16.83 38.97
C ILE A 139 -7.28 17.38 38.39
N GLU A 140 -6.65 18.32 39.09
CA GLU A 140 -5.37 18.89 38.65
C GLU A 140 -4.25 17.84 38.63
N SER A 141 -4.21 16.93 39.61
CA SER A 141 -3.27 15.79 39.58
C SER A 141 -3.50 14.87 38.39
N LEU A 142 -4.76 14.55 38.06
CA LEU A 142 -5.11 13.74 36.90
C LEU A 142 -4.75 14.44 35.58
N ARG A 143 -5.05 15.74 35.48
CA ARG A 143 -4.67 16.60 34.35
C ARG A 143 -3.18 16.52 34.08
N ASN A 144 -2.36 16.72 35.10
CA ASN A 144 -0.91 16.65 34.98
C ASN A 144 -0.43 15.28 34.50
N ARG A 145 -1.03 14.19 35.00
CA ARG A 145 -0.70 12.82 34.54
C ARG A 145 -1.08 12.59 33.07
N LEU A 146 -2.24 13.08 32.63
CA LEU A 146 -2.67 12.96 31.23
C LEU A 146 -1.78 13.78 30.31
N LEU A 147 -1.40 15.00 30.70
CA LEU A 147 -0.46 15.84 29.94
C LEU A 147 0.91 15.16 29.81
N HIS A 148 1.47 14.61 30.89
CA HIS A 148 2.71 13.84 30.82
C HIS A 148 2.58 12.61 29.91
N THR A 149 1.43 11.93 29.96
CA THR A 149 1.17 10.77 29.09
C THR A 149 1.13 11.19 27.62
N ARG A 150 0.44 12.29 27.29
CA ARG A 150 0.42 12.87 25.94
C ARG A 150 1.83 13.18 25.45
N ASP A 151 2.65 13.84 26.27
CA ASP A 151 4.00 14.22 25.88
C ASP A 151 4.86 12.97 25.61
N SER A 152 4.74 11.93 26.45
CA SER A 152 5.40 10.64 26.20
C SER A 152 4.93 9.96 24.91
N ILE A 153 3.65 10.11 24.54
CA ILE A 153 3.12 9.54 23.29
C ILE A 153 3.71 10.28 22.09
N HIS A 154 3.81 11.62 22.14
CA HIS A 154 4.46 12.41 21.11
C HIS A 154 5.93 12.02 20.92
N ASP A 155 6.67 11.79 22.01
CA ASP A 155 8.05 11.34 21.93
C ASP A 155 8.17 9.94 21.30
N ASN A 156 7.29 9.01 21.67
CA ASN A 156 7.24 7.68 21.04
C ASN A 156 6.88 7.75 19.55
N LEU A 157 5.93 8.62 19.16
CA LEU A 157 5.57 8.82 17.76
C LEU A 157 6.75 9.40 16.98
N ARG A 158 7.46 10.38 17.54
CA ARG A 158 8.69 10.94 16.95
C ARG A 158 9.76 9.86 16.77
N GLN A 159 9.97 9.03 17.78
CA GLN A 159 10.92 7.92 17.71
C GLN A 159 10.56 6.91 16.61
N VAL A 160 9.28 6.60 16.40
CA VAL A 160 8.86 5.72 15.29
C VAL A 160 9.21 6.33 13.93
N LEU A 161 9.11 7.65 13.78
CA LEU A 161 9.46 8.36 12.55
C LEU A 161 10.98 8.43 12.34
N GLU A 162 11.75 8.62 13.42
CA GLU A 162 13.22 8.60 13.40
C GLU A 162 13.77 7.20 13.09
N ASP A 163 13.19 6.16 13.68
CA ASP A 163 13.54 4.75 13.43
C ASP A 163 13.21 4.32 11.98
N HIS A 164 12.18 4.92 11.36
CA HIS A 164 11.65 4.56 10.04
C HIS A 164 11.43 5.82 9.18
N PRO A 165 12.49 6.47 8.67
CA PRO A 165 12.37 7.72 7.90
C PRO A 165 11.54 7.54 6.62
N GLU A 166 11.51 6.34 6.03
CA GLU A 166 10.63 6.02 4.91
C GLU A 166 9.13 6.16 5.24
N PHE A 167 8.75 5.91 6.50
CA PHE A 167 7.37 6.01 6.98
C PHE A 167 6.99 7.47 7.29
N ALA A 168 7.95 8.33 7.62
CA ALA A 168 7.70 9.74 7.91
C ALA A 168 7.16 10.51 6.70
N ALA A 169 7.77 10.31 5.53
CA ALA A 169 7.28 10.91 4.28
C ALA A 169 5.86 10.43 3.92
N GLU A 170 5.54 9.18 4.23
CA GLU A 170 4.20 8.60 4.02
C GLU A 170 3.15 9.21 4.96
N GLN A 171 3.48 9.43 6.24
CA GLN A 171 2.54 10.06 7.18
C GLN A 171 2.24 11.51 6.82
N ILE A 172 3.24 12.27 6.39
CA ILE A 172 3.02 13.64 5.90
C ILE A 172 2.11 13.61 4.68
N ARG A 173 2.38 12.73 3.71
CA ARG A 173 1.54 12.56 2.52
C ARG A 173 0.08 12.24 2.88
N ASP A 174 -0.15 11.28 3.77
CA ASP A 174 -1.49 10.90 4.19
C ASP A 174 -2.24 12.06 4.88
N VAL A 175 -1.52 12.88 5.67
CA VAL A 175 -2.09 14.08 6.31
C VAL A 175 -2.45 15.13 5.27
N VAL A 176 -1.54 15.45 4.35
CA VAL A 176 -1.78 16.45 3.30
C VAL A 176 -2.96 16.04 2.42
N ILE A 177 -3.02 14.79 1.96
CA ILE A 177 -4.14 14.28 1.15
C ILE A 177 -5.47 14.42 1.91
N ARG A 178 -5.52 14.04 3.20
CA ARG A 178 -6.74 14.20 4.01
C ARG A 178 -7.15 15.66 4.17
N LEU A 179 -6.19 16.56 4.32
CA LEU A 179 -6.47 18.00 4.44
C LEU A 179 -7.02 18.58 3.14
N LEU A 180 -6.39 18.28 2.00
CA LEU A 180 -6.87 18.70 0.68
C LEU A 180 -8.28 18.15 0.41
N HIS A 181 -8.54 16.90 0.77
CA HIS A 181 -9.87 16.31 0.65
C HIS A 181 -10.90 17.01 1.53
N ARG A 182 -10.55 17.35 2.78
CA ARG A 182 -11.44 18.14 3.65
C ARG A 182 -11.70 19.55 3.11
N GLN A 183 -10.69 20.20 2.53
CA GLN A 183 -10.87 21.50 1.88
C GLN A 183 -11.86 21.38 0.72
N ARG A 184 -11.71 20.37 -0.13
CA ARG A 184 -12.64 20.11 -1.23
C ARG A 184 -14.08 19.92 -0.75
N ILE A 185 -14.29 19.10 0.27
CA ILE A 185 -15.63 18.89 0.86
C ILE A 185 -16.21 20.21 1.38
N ALA A 186 -15.41 21.02 2.10
CA ALA A 186 -15.88 22.29 2.64
C ALA A 186 -16.30 23.29 1.54
N VAL A 187 -15.59 23.29 0.40
CA VAL A 187 -15.93 24.14 -0.75
C VAL A 187 -17.20 23.62 -1.44
N GLU A 188 -17.34 22.30 -1.59
CA GLU A 188 -18.56 21.69 -2.12
C GLU A 188 -19.78 21.98 -1.23
N ASP A 189 -19.63 21.92 0.09
CA ASP A 189 -20.69 22.23 1.05
C ASP A 189 -21.09 23.72 0.96
N ALA A 190 -20.13 24.64 0.88
CA ALA A 190 -20.41 26.07 0.72
C ALA A 190 -21.14 26.39 -0.60
N TYR A 191 -20.87 25.64 -1.69
CA TYR A 191 -21.65 25.73 -2.92
C TYR A 191 -23.08 25.21 -2.74
N ARG A 192 -23.26 24.05 -2.09
CA ARG A 192 -24.61 23.48 -1.81
C ARG A 192 -25.47 24.40 -0.95
N GLU A 193 -24.85 25.16 -0.04
CA GLU A 193 -25.50 26.16 0.79
C GLU A 193 -25.81 27.49 0.06
N GLY A 194 -25.40 27.62 -1.21
CA GLY A 194 -25.61 28.82 -2.02
C GLY A 194 -24.71 30.00 -1.66
N ILE A 195 -23.63 29.75 -0.91
CA ILE A 195 -22.66 30.76 -0.49
C ILE A 195 -21.67 31.06 -1.63
N LEU A 196 -21.36 30.07 -2.47
CA LEU A 196 -20.43 30.16 -3.59
C LEU A 196 -21.14 30.02 -4.94
N SER A 197 -20.59 30.64 -5.99
CA SER A 197 -20.99 30.38 -7.38
C SER A 197 -20.34 29.10 -7.91
N ASP A 198 -20.91 28.51 -8.97
CA ASP A 198 -20.34 27.35 -9.66
C ASP A 198 -18.94 27.67 -10.24
N GLU A 199 -18.71 28.90 -10.68
CA GLU A 199 -17.40 29.36 -11.15
C GLU A 199 -16.36 29.37 -10.00
N ALA A 200 -16.72 29.92 -8.84
CA ALA A 200 -15.84 29.93 -7.67
C ALA A 200 -15.55 28.52 -7.13
N LEU A 201 -16.53 27.61 -7.19
CA LEU A 201 -16.33 26.19 -6.85
C LEU A 201 -15.27 25.56 -7.76
N ARG A 202 -15.40 25.73 -9.08
CA ARG A 202 -14.49 25.13 -10.06
C ARG A 202 -13.06 25.67 -9.95
N ASP A 203 -12.92 26.97 -9.74
CA ASP A 203 -11.59 27.60 -9.58
C ASP A 203 -10.86 27.02 -8.36
N VAL A 204 -11.52 26.99 -7.20
CA VAL A 204 -10.89 26.48 -5.97
C VAL A 204 -10.64 24.97 -6.03
N GLN A 205 -11.54 24.19 -6.64
CA GLN A 205 -11.29 22.76 -6.87
C GLN A 205 -10.08 22.54 -7.80
N GLY A 206 -9.95 23.35 -8.85
CA GLY A 206 -8.81 23.31 -9.76
C GLY A 206 -7.48 23.59 -9.05
N GLU A 207 -7.45 24.58 -8.14
CA GLU A 207 -6.27 24.88 -7.31
C GLU A 207 -5.91 23.70 -6.39
N ILE A 208 -6.90 23.08 -5.73
CA ILE A 208 -6.68 21.92 -4.85
C ILE A 208 -6.10 20.73 -5.63
N ASP A 209 -6.65 20.45 -6.82
CA ASP A 209 -6.20 19.35 -7.67
C ASP A 209 -4.78 19.63 -8.20
N GLN A 210 -4.47 20.88 -8.56
CA GLN A 210 -3.12 21.28 -8.95
C GLN A 210 -2.11 21.09 -7.82
N LEU A 211 -2.43 21.54 -6.60
CA LEU A 211 -1.57 21.35 -5.42
C LEU A 211 -1.32 19.86 -5.13
N LEU A 212 -2.33 19.01 -5.32
CA LEU A 212 -2.18 17.56 -5.14
C LEU A 212 -1.18 16.97 -6.14
N LEU A 213 -1.22 17.40 -7.40
CA LEU A 213 -0.32 16.96 -8.46
C LEU A 213 1.12 17.49 -8.27
N GLU A 214 1.27 18.73 -7.83
CA GLU A 214 2.58 19.33 -7.56
C GLU A 214 3.28 18.68 -6.35
N GLU A 215 2.55 18.43 -5.27
CA GLU A 215 3.09 17.83 -4.06
C GLU A 215 3.29 16.30 -4.19
N PHE A 216 2.43 15.62 -4.97
CA PHE A 216 2.48 14.16 -5.17
C PHE A 216 2.29 13.77 -6.65
N PRO A 217 3.37 13.79 -7.46
CA PRO A 217 3.29 13.54 -8.91
C PRO A 217 2.97 12.09 -9.28
N ASP A 218 3.16 11.12 -8.36
CA ASP A 218 2.80 9.73 -8.58
C ASP A 218 1.32 9.49 -8.25
N PRO A 219 0.53 8.88 -9.16
CA PRO A 219 -0.87 8.60 -8.91
C PRO A 219 -1.03 7.69 -7.68
N VAL A 220 -1.92 8.07 -6.76
CA VAL A 220 -2.33 7.23 -5.63
C VAL A 220 -2.96 5.95 -6.20
N PRO A 221 -2.40 4.76 -5.98
CA PRO A 221 -3.07 3.53 -6.39
C PRO A 221 -4.39 3.42 -5.63
N GLY A 222 -5.52 3.50 -6.34
CA GLY A 222 -6.86 3.45 -5.76
C GLY A 222 -7.53 4.80 -5.48
N GLY A 223 -7.01 5.92 -6.00
CA GLY A 223 -7.78 7.15 -6.08
C GLY A 223 -8.96 6.96 -7.05
N LEU A 224 -10.17 7.25 -6.58
CA LEU A 224 -11.47 7.11 -7.27
C LEU A 224 -11.56 7.95 -8.55
N GLY A 225 -10.84 7.55 -9.60
CA GLY A 225 -10.88 8.14 -10.94
C GLY A 225 -11.49 7.21 -11.99
N GLU A 226 -11.98 6.03 -11.60
CA GLU A 226 -12.62 5.06 -12.51
C GLU A 226 -14.13 4.90 -12.29
N GLU A 227 -14.77 5.76 -11.49
CA GLU A 227 -16.23 5.82 -11.45
C GLU A 227 -16.74 7.05 -12.22
N GLU A 228 -17.56 6.73 -13.22
CA GLU A 228 -18.49 7.59 -13.95
C GLU A 228 -17.94 8.48 -15.07
N THR A 229 -18.05 7.97 -16.29
CA THR A 229 -18.79 8.66 -17.36
C THR A 229 -19.57 7.62 -18.18
N PRO A 230 -20.74 7.99 -18.74
CA PRO A 230 -22.00 7.23 -18.62
C PRO A 230 -22.15 5.99 -19.50
#